data_AF-A0A7X3VCY0-F1
#
_entry.id   AF-A0A7X3VCY0-F1
#
_cell.length_a   1.000
_cell.length_b   1.000
_cell.length_c   1.000
_cell.angle_alpha   90.00
_cell.angle_beta   90.00
_cell.angle_gamma   90.00
#
_symmetry.space_group_name_H-M   'P 1'
#
loop_
_entity.id
_entity.type
_entity.pdbx_description
1 polymer ?
#
loop_
_entity_poly.entity_id
_entity_poly.type
_entity_poly.pdbx_seq_one_letter_code
_entity_poly.pdbx_strand_id
1 'polypeptide(L)'
;MTNAADIDDHPVVVGITGASGSLIALHTIDALLDSGVPVVACASSAARIVWKQEMEESFGEALERWTDSGIFSYHAASEIAAPIASGTFQTRGMALAPCSMATVAAVSQGLADNLIRRAA
;
A
#
# COMPACT_ATOMS: atom_id res chain seq x y z
N MET A 1 -16.88 23.67 -15.02
CA MET A 1 -17.55 23.55 -13.71
C MET A 1 -17.80 22.08 -13.48
N THR A 2 -16.82 21.36 -12.96
CA THR A 2 -16.92 19.92 -12.71
C THR A 2 -17.78 19.72 -11.46
N ASN A 3 -18.81 18.90 -11.57
CA ASN A 3 -19.80 18.67 -10.52
C ASN A 3 -19.11 18.02 -9.30
N ALA A 4 -19.53 18.37 -8.09
CA ALA A 4 -18.99 17.81 -6.83
C ALA A 4 -19.24 16.29 -6.67
N ALA A 5 -19.88 15.66 -7.65
CA ALA A 5 -20.20 14.23 -7.71
C ALA A 5 -19.13 13.37 -8.43
N ASP A 6 -18.07 13.96 -8.97
CA ASP A 6 -17.00 13.24 -9.71
C ASP A 6 -15.65 13.20 -8.98
N ILE A 7 -15.61 13.46 -7.67
CA ILE A 7 -14.40 13.17 -6.88
C ILE A 7 -14.47 11.69 -6.51
N ASP A 8 -13.76 10.88 -7.28
CA ASP A 8 -13.53 9.47 -7.01
C ASP A 8 -12.79 9.30 -5.68
N ASP A 9 -13.55 9.07 -4.60
CA ASP A 9 -13.06 8.88 -3.23
C ASP A 9 -12.56 7.45 -2.97
N HIS A 10 -12.48 6.61 -4.02
CA HIS A 10 -11.93 5.27 -3.85
C HIS A 10 -10.43 5.34 -3.58
N PRO A 11 -9.91 4.48 -2.68
CA PRO A 11 -8.50 4.51 -2.35
C PRO A 11 -7.64 3.92 -3.46
N VAL A 12 -6.37 4.31 -3.46
CA VAL A 12 -5.29 3.55 -4.10
C VAL A 12 -4.70 2.60 -3.06
N VAL A 13 -4.58 1.32 -3.43
CA VAL A 13 -3.90 0.34 -2.57
C VAL A 13 -2.40 0.41 -2.83
N VAL A 14 -1.59 0.45 -1.77
CA VAL A 14 -0.13 0.44 -1.88
C VAL A 14 0.43 -0.78 -1.14
N GLY A 15 0.92 -1.76 -1.90
CA GLY A 15 1.61 -2.92 -1.36
C GLY A 15 3.12 -2.71 -1.32
N ILE A 16 3.72 -2.75 -0.14
CA ILE A 16 5.15 -2.57 0.09
C ILE A 16 5.78 -3.94 0.34
N THR A 17 6.78 -4.31 -0.44
CA THR A 17 7.41 -5.63 -0.34
C THR A 17 8.92 -5.53 -0.08
N GLY A 18 9.57 -6.66 0.24
CA GLY A 18 10.99 -6.72 0.60
C GLY A 18 11.93 -6.62 -0.61
N ALA A 19 11.76 -5.60 -1.44
CA ALA A 19 12.73 -5.18 -2.43
C ALA A 19 13.40 -3.88 -1.96
N SER A 20 14.62 -3.61 -2.45
CA SER A 20 15.30 -2.35 -2.19
C SER A 20 14.51 -1.16 -2.76
N GLY A 21 14.62 0.00 -2.12
CA GLY A 21 13.98 1.24 -2.56
C GLY A 21 12.77 1.62 -1.70
N SER A 22 12.90 1.55 -0.38
CA SER A 22 11.87 1.98 0.60
C SER A 22 11.44 3.44 0.39
N LEU A 23 12.36 4.29 -0.08
CA LEU A 23 12.09 5.66 -0.54
C LEU A 23 11.00 5.75 -1.63
N ILE A 24 10.89 4.75 -2.50
CA ILE A 24 9.86 4.71 -3.54
C ILE A 24 8.48 4.55 -2.89
N ALA A 25 8.36 3.66 -1.90
CA ALA A 25 7.12 3.49 -1.15
C ALA A 25 6.72 4.78 -0.42
N LEU A 26 7.70 5.41 0.24
CA LEU A 26 7.52 6.68 0.94
C LEU A 26 6.94 7.75 0.01
N HIS A 27 7.64 8.05 -1.09
CA HIS A 27 7.21 9.09 -2.01
C HIS A 27 5.93 8.74 -2.78
N THR A 28 5.66 7.45 -3.00
CA THR A 28 4.38 7.03 -3.60
C THR A 28 3.22 7.38 -2.68
N ILE A 29 3.33 7.05 -1.39
CA ILE A 29 2.28 7.32 -0.42
C ILE A 29 2.16 8.83 -0.18
N ASP A 30 3.28 9.52 0.07
CA ASP A 30 3.28 10.97 0.28
C ASP A 30 2.61 11.70 -0.90
N ALA A 31 2.98 11.38 -2.14
CA ALA A 31 2.40 12.03 -3.32
C ALA A 31 0.89 11.77 -3.48
N LEU A 32 0.41 10.56 -3.13
CA LEU A 32 -1.02 10.25 -3.15
C LEU A 32 -1.78 11.06 -2.08
N LEU A 33 -1.26 11.09 -0.85
CA LEU A 33 -1.86 11.83 0.25
C LEU A 33 -1.85 13.34 0.00
N ASP A 34 -0.73 13.90 -0.48
CA ASP A 34 -0.59 15.31 -0.85
C ASP A 34 -1.56 15.72 -1.97
N SER A 35 -1.94 14.75 -2.83
CA SER A 35 -2.92 14.94 -3.90
C SER A 35 -4.38 14.74 -3.43
N GLY A 36 -4.60 14.47 -2.14
CA GLY A 36 -5.93 14.21 -1.57
C GLY A 36 -6.52 12.86 -1.96
N VAL A 37 -5.69 11.89 -2.35
CA VAL A 37 -6.12 10.54 -2.74
C VAL A 37 -6.05 9.62 -1.51
N PRO A 38 -7.16 8.96 -1.12
CA PRO A 38 -7.13 8.01 -0.02
C PRO A 38 -6.19 6.83 -0.31
N VAL A 39 -5.49 6.36 0.72
CA VAL A 39 -4.51 5.26 0.59
C VAL A 39 -4.83 4.14 1.57
N VAL A 40 -4.82 2.91 1.06
CA VAL A 40 -4.79 1.71 1.90
C VAL A 40 -3.44 1.01 1.69
N ALA A 41 -2.59 1.02 2.70
CA ALA A 41 -1.26 0.41 2.62
C ALA A 41 -1.23 -0.99 3.24
N CYS A 42 -0.38 -1.85 2.67
CA CYS A 42 -0.06 -3.14 3.25
C CYS A 42 1.43 -3.44 3.05
N ALA A 43 2.12 -3.89 4.09
CA ALA A 43 3.56 -4.19 4.01
C ALA A 43 3.88 -5.61 4.44
N SER A 44 4.80 -6.25 3.71
CA SER A 44 5.34 -7.55 4.11
C SER A 44 6.33 -7.40 5.28
N SER A 45 6.57 -8.48 6.03
CA SER A 45 7.60 -8.49 7.07
C SER A 45 8.99 -8.14 6.51
N ALA A 46 9.30 -8.64 5.31
CA ALA A 46 10.54 -8.32 4.60
C ALA A 46 10.64 -6.83 4.23
N ALA A 47 9.53 -6.19 3.85
CA ALA A 47 9.50 -4.75 3.58
C ALA A 47 9.93 -3.93 4.81
N ARG A 48 9.43 -4.30 6.00
CA ARG A 48 9.80 -3.60 7.25
C ARG A 48 11.28 -3.78 7.62
N ILE A 49 11.86 -4.93 7.27
CA ILE A 49 13.31 -5.18 7.45
C ILE A 49 14.11 -4.27 6.52
N VAL A 50 13.76 -4.23 5.23
CA VAL A 50 14.45 -3.38 4.24
C VAL A 50 14.29 -1.90 4.60
N TRP A 51 13.09 -1.47 5.01
CA TRP A 51 12.85 -0.11 5.48
C TRP A 51 13.80 0.29 6.60
N LYS A 52 13.94 -0.56 7.63
CA LYS A 52 14.87 -0.32 8.74
C LYS A 52 16.34 -0.21 8.30
N GLN A 53 16.71 -0.85 7.19
CA GLN A 53 18.08 -0.82 6.67
C GLN A 53 18.35 0.41 5.80
N GLU A 54 17.33 0.92 5.11
CA GLU A 54 17.48 1.98 4.11
C GLU A 54 17.06 3.36 4.59
N MET A 55 16.21 3.45 5.62
CA MET A 55 15.56 4.68 6.05
C MET A 55 15.99 5.11 7.45
N GLU A 56 16.12 6.43 7.66
CA GLU A 56 16.34 7.00 8.98
C GLU A 56 15.06 6.99 9.83
N GLU A 57 13.92 7.36 9.22
CA GLU A 57 12.59 7.25 9.82
C GLU A 57 12.19 5.77 9.95
N SER A 58 11.73 5.36 11.13
CA SER A 58 11.22 4.02 11.33
C SER A 58 9.89 3.81 10.59
N PHE A 59 9.58 2.56 10.24
CA PHE A 59 8.30 2.25 9.60
C PHE A 59 7.09 2.60 10.48
N GLY A 60 7.25 2.63 11.82
CA GLY A 60 6.20 3.05 12.73
C GLY A 60 5.91 4.55 12.65
N GLU A 61 6.95 5.37 12.68
CA GLU A 61 6.84 6.83 12.54
C GLU A 61 6.22 7.22 11.19
N ALA A 62 6.62 6.55 10.11
CA ALA A 62 6.02 6.76 8.79
C ALA A 62 4.50 6.45 8.79
N LEU A 63 4.09 5.34 9.42
CA LEU A 63 2.67 4.98 9.54
C LEU A 63 1.88 6.01 10.35
N GLU A 64 2.43 6.50 11.47
CA GLU A 64 1.79 7.52 12.30
C GLU A 64 1.59 8.81 11.47
N ARG A 65 2.64 9.29 10.82
CA ARG A 65 2.59 10.47 9.95
C ARG A 65 1.60 10.34 8.81
N TRP A 66 1.52 9.19 8.14
CA TRP A 66 0.52 8.97 7.10
C TRP A 66 -0.90 8.92 7.67
N THR A 67 -1.09 8.30 8.84
CA THR A 67 -2.39 8.23 9.52
C THR A 67 -2.92 9.62 9.87
N ASP A 68 -2.05 10.56 10.24
CA ASP A 68 -2.40 11.95 10.53
C ASP A 68 -3.02 12.70 9.34
N SER A 69 -2.87 12.21 8.10
CA SER A 69 -3.55 12.77 6.92
C SER A 69 -5.08 12.60 6.97
N GLY A 70 -5.59 11.67 7.78
CA GLY A 70 -7.02 11.36 7.89
C GLY A 70 -7.60 10.56 6.71
N ILE A 71 -6.83 10.32 5.65
CA ILE A 71 -7.25 9.56 4.45
C ILE A 71 -6.35 8.34 4.18
N PHE A 72 -5.64 7.88 5.21
CA PHE A 72 -4.74 6.72 5.16
C PHE A 72 -5.23 5.61 6.09
N SER A 73 -5.08 4.35 5.66
CA SER A 73 -5.20 3.18 6.55
C SER A 73 -4.16 2.13 6.21
N TYR A 74 -3.84 1.28 7.19
CA TYR A 74 -2.83 0.23 7.06
C TYR A 74 -3.38 -1.12 7.54
N HIS A 75 -3.06 -2.17 6.80
CA HIS A 75 -3.30 -3.56 7.20
C HIS A 75 -2.01 -4.37 7.09
N ALA A 76 -1.73 -5.21 8.09
CA ALA A 76 -0.62 -6.15 8.01
C ALA A 76 -0.91 -7.22 6.94
N ALA A 77 0.15 -7.74 6.30
CA ALA A 77 0.02 -8.76 5.25
C ALA A 77 -0.69 -10.05 5.69
N SER A 78 -0.78 -10.32 6.99
CA SER A 78 -1.51 -11.46 7.56
C SER A 78 -3.01 -11.23 7.73
N GLU A 79 -3.50 -9.99 7.63
CA GLU A 79 -4.90 -9.63 7.88
C GLU A 79 -5.79 -9.91 6.65
N ILE A 80 -5.97 -11.19 6.31
CA ILE A 80 -6.75 -11.61 5.14
C ILE A 80 -8.23 -11.20 5.17
N ALA A 81 -8.74 -10.73 6.32
CA ALA A 81 -10.10 -10.22 6.48
C ALA A 81 -10.22 -8.72 6.17
N ALA A 82 -9.13 -8.03 5.82
CA ALA A 82 -9.16 -6.63 5.45
C ALA A 82 -10.00 -6.37 4.18
N PRO A 83 -10.63 -5.19 4.03
CA PRO A 83 -11.52 -4.89 2.91
C PRO A 83 -10.89 -5.13 1.52
N ILE A 84 -9.59 -4.83 1.38
CA ILE A 84 -8.83 -4.99 0.13
C ILE A 84 -8.69 -6.45 -0.34
N ALA A 85 -9.09 -7.44 0.48
CA ALA A 85 -9.16 -8.84 0.07
C ALA A 85 -10.44 -9.20 -0.73
N SER A 86 -11.41 -8.28 -0.80
CA SER A 86 -12.69 -8.47 -1.49
C SER A 86 -12.75 -7.66 -2.79
N GLY A 87 -13.12 -8.30 -3.89
CA GLY A 87 -13.36 -7.61 -5.16
C GLY A 87 -14.56 -6.66 -5.17
N THR A 88 -15.41 -6.69 -4.13
CA THR A 88 -16.49 -5.72 -3.96
C THR A 88 -16.01 -4.40 -3.36
N PHE A 89 -14.84 -4.39 -2.70
CA PHE A 89 -14.24 -3.17 -2.20
C PHE A 89 -13.66 -2.41 -3.40
N GLN A 90 -14.30 -1.30 -3.74
CA GLN A 90 -13.93 -0.49 -4.89
C GLN A 90 -12.61 0.26 -4.60
N THR A 91 -11.68 0.18 -5.54
CA THR A 91 -10.38 0.87 -5.47
C THR A 91 -10.09 1.49 -6.82
N ARG A 92 -9.21 2.49 -6.84
CA ARG A 92 -8.68 3.07 -8.09
C ARG A 92 -7.64 2.16 -8.75
N GLY A 93 -7.23 1.10 -8.04
CA GLY A 93 -6.17 0.18 -8.42
C GLY A 93 -5.17 -0.01 -7.29
N MET A 94 -4.14 -0.80 -7.59
CA MET A 94 -3.09 -1.16 -6.65
C MET A 94 -1.71 -0.91 -7.25
N ALA A 95 -0.83 -0.28 -6.48
CA ALA A 95 0.59 -0.14 -6.78
C ALA A 95 1.41 -1.04 -5.84
N LEU A 96 2.34 -1.83 -6.41
CA LEU A 96 3.34 -2.57 -5.64
C LEU A 96 4.67 -1.80 -5.67
N ALA A 97 5.02 -1.14 -4.57
CA ALA A 97 6.14 -0.19 -4.53
C ALA A 97 6.89 -0.24 -3.18
N PRO A 98 8.15 -0.70 -3.14
CA PRO A 98 8.83 -1.50 -4.17
C PRO A 98 8.28 -2.94 -4.23
N CYS A 99 8.45 -3.61 -5.38
CA CYS A 99 7.97 -4.98 -5.62
C CYS A 99 9.13 -5.98 -5.76
N SER A 100 9.17 -7.00 -4.90
CA SER A 100 10.15 -8.09 -5.00
C SER A 100 9.77 -9.06 -6.11
N MET A 101 10.78 -9.66 -6.75
CA MET A 101 10.54 -10.66 -7.80
C MET A 101 9.74 -11.87 -7.30
N ALA A 102 9.86 -12.22 -6.01
CA ALA A 102 9.02 -13.24 -5.40
C ALA A 102 7.54 -12.85 -5.37
N THR A 103 7.23 -11.57 -5.14
CA THR A 103 5.84 -11.06 -5.21
C THR A 103 5.35 -10.99 -6.64
N VAL A 104 6.17 -10.50 -7.58
CA VAL A 104 5.83 -10.52 -9.03
C VAL A 104 5.51 -11.93 -9.49
N ALA A 105 6.36 -12.91 -9.17
CA ALA A 105 6.13 -14.31 -9.50
C ALA A 105 4.82 -14.82 -8.89
N ALA A 106 4.59 -14.57 -7.60
CA ALA A 106 3.37 -15.00 -6.91
C ALA A 106 2.10 -14.43 -7.55
N VAL A 107 2.07 -13.12 -7.84
CA VAL A 107 0.93 -12.47 -8.51
C VAL A 107 0.74 -13.03 -9.92
N SER A 108 1.82 -13.19 -10.70
CA SER A 108 1.74 -13.76 -12.06
C SER A 108 1.17 -15.18 -12.10
N GLN A 109 1.32 -15.93 -11.00
CA GLN A 109 0.82 -17.29 -10.84
C GLN A 109 -0.51 -17.36 -10.06
N GLY A 110 -1.07 -16.22 -9.64
CA GLY A 110 -2.31 -16.18 -8.85
C GLY A 110 -2.20 -16.77 -7.44
N LEU A 111 -1.00 -16.75 -6.84
CA LEU A 111 -0.78 -17.24 -5.48
C LEU A 111 -1.25 -16.20 -4.46
N ALA A 112 -2.36 -16.46 -3.79
CA ALA A 112 -3.00 -15.55 -2.83
C ALA A 112 -2.78 -15.97 -1.36
N ASP A 113 -1.53 -16.21 -0.97
CA ASP A 113 -1.13 -16.70 0.36
C ASP A 113 -0.93 -15.61 1.42
N ASN A 114 -1.09 -14.33 1.05
CA ASN A 114 -1.15 -13.19 1.98
C ASN A 114 -2.00 -12.06 1.39
N LEU A 115 -2.29 -11.03 2.21
CA LEU A 115 -3.15 -9.93 1.82
C LEU A 115 -2.66 -9.16 0.59
N ILE A 116 -1.35 -8.90 0.48
CA ILE A 116 -0.76 -8.15 -0.65
C ILE A 116 -1.03 -8.89 -1.97
N ARG A 117 -0.79 -10.20 -2.00
CA ARG A 117 -0.97 -11.01 -3.21
C ARG A 117 -2.43 -11.36 -3.48
N ARG A 118 -3.28 -11.37 -2.45
CA ARG A 118 -4.73 -11.56 -2.57
C ARG A 118 -5.43 -10.32 -3.15
N ALA A 119 -4.92 -9.14 -2.82
CA ALA A 119 -5.46 -7.86 -3.29
C ALA A 119 -5.02 -7.51 -4.73
N ALA A 120 -3.88 -8.04 -5.18
CA ALA A 120 -3.33 -7.86 -6.52
C ALA A 120 -3.96 -8.79 -7.56
#